data_AF-A0A090LTE9-F1
#
_entry.id   AF-A0A090LTE9-F1
#
_cell.length_a   1.000
_cell.length_b   1.000
_cell.length_c   1.000
_cell.angle_alpha   90.00
_cell.angle_beta   90.00
_cell.angle_gamma   90.00
#
_symmetry.space_group_name_H-M   'P 1'
#
loop_
_entity.id
_entity.type
_entity.pdbx_description
1 polymer ?
#
loop_
_entity_poly.entity_id
_entity_poly.type
_entity_poly.pdbx_seq_one_letter_code
_entity_poly.pdbx_strand_id
1 'polypeptide(L)'
;MLIIDKFQTTTISSLDYCKDYPAFNFTSTKMDKLLSSIDDFVEQTLVSENYENVYKKVENYFKSIINKDVFKYIIYDSESLFKTECKKTLSITELLTYRKELRLYSSIEYSIIKDFNENDFNKFFINEIRCILNFIERYKSDDVLYTFPNNIEALKKTFVIDIFNTDEEKLDKELELLYRKVVIIYSAIFSNNYSSKQYRIGILMELKFLKACLHYISFDMDRRLMRIKKYMKNFRIKYLKNEIGVGTSTRLDDLLELPQFHFINLEREVSLNLKNLHV
;
A
#
# COMPACT_ATOMS: atom_id res chain seq x y z
N MET A 1 19.42 13.86 -0.74
CA MET A 1 20.47 12.86 -1.00
C MET A 1 20.57 11.98 0.24
N LEU A 2 19.79 10.90 0.30
CA LEU A 2 20.01 9.86 1.30
C LEU A 2 21.19 9.04 0.78
N ILE A 3 22.37 9.36 1.30
CA ILE A 3 23.47 8.42 1.25
C ILE A 3 22.99 7.22 2.08
N ILE A 4 22.81 6.09 1.39
CA ILE A 4 22.43 4.84 2.02
C ILE A 4 23.67 4.21 2.63
N ASP A 5 24.30 4.93 3.55
CA ASP A 5 25.50 4.46 4.22
C ASP A 5 25.08 3.67 5.45
N LYS A 6 25.20 2.34 5.31
CA LYS A 6 24.96 1.24 6.29
C LYS A 6 23.56 0.64 6.27
N PHE A 7 23.33 -0.22 5.27
CA PHE A 7 22.22 -1.16 5.20
C PHE A 7 22.35 -2.27 6.26
N GLN A 8 21.72 -2.08 7.42
CA GLN A 8 21.49 -3.10 8.45
C GLN A 8 19.98 -3.42 8.52
N THR A 9 19.62 -4.64 8.95
CA THR A 9 18.25 -5.00 9.32
C THR A 9 17.67 -3.92 10.21
N THR A 10 16.67 -3.17 9.72
CA THR A 10 16.11 -2.05 10.46
C THR A 10 14.75 -2.46 11.02
N THR A 11 14.65 -2.46 12.34
CA THR A 11 13.36 -2.58 13.04
C THR A 11 12.82 -1.17 13.19
N ILE A 12 11.66 -0.88 12.62
CA ILE A 12 11.02 0.44 12.75
C ILE A 12 9.72 0.27 13.54
N SER A 13 9.60 1.03 14.63
CA SER A 13 8.34 1.20 15.37
C SER A 13 7.73 2.57 15.05
N SER A 14 6.43 2.73 15.26
CA SER A 14 5.76 4.02 15.10
C SER A 14 6.23 5.07 16.11
N LEU A 15 6.69 4.62 17.29
CA LEU A 15 7.27 5.46 18.35
C LEU A 15 8.62 6.07 17.94
N ASP A 16 9.41 5.36 17.12
CA ASP A 16 10.76 5.80 16.71
C ASP A 16 10.76 6.59 15.37
N TYR A 17 9.62 6.64 14.67
CA TYR A 17 9.54 7.19 13.32
C TYR A 17 9.27 8.70 13.31
N CYS A 18 10.29 9.49 13.67
CA CYS A 18 10.23 10.95 13.76
C CYS A 18 10.88 11.71 12.58
N LYS A 19 11.01 11.09 11.40
CA LYS A 19 11.67 11.73 10.26
C LYS A 19 10.74 12.70 9.54
N ASP A 20 11.15 13.95 9.41
CA ASP A 20 10.51 14.90 8.49
C ASP A 20 10.86 14.51 7.05
N TYR A 21 9.84 14.39 6.22
CA TYR A 21 9.99 14.10 4.80
C TYR A 21 9.51 15.30 3.99
N PRO A 22 10.19 15.61 2.87
CA PRO A 22 9.56 16.43 1.85
C PRO A 22 8.27 15.75 1.39
N ALA A 23 7.30 16.54 0.94
CA ALA A 23 6.08 15.96 0.39
C ALA A 23 6.41 15.08 -0.82
N PHE A 24 5.75 13.93 -0.90
CA PHE A 24 6.06 12.92 -1.91
C PHE A 24 4.81 12.14 -2.32
N ASN A 25 4.52 12.08 -3.63
CA ASN A 25 3.50 11.18 -4.17
C ASN A 25 4.16 9.88 -4.60
N PHE A 26 3.50 8.77 -4.27
CA PHE A 26 3.90 7.46 -4.73
C PHE A 26 3.39 7.35 -6.18
N THR A 27 4.22 7.78 -7.11
CA THR A 27 3.89 7.81 -8.54
C THR A 27 3.76 6.39 -9.10
N SER A 28 3.01 6.26 -10.20
CA SER A 28 2.93 4.98 -10.92
C SER A 28 4.33 4.54 -11.32
N THR A 29 4.77 3.38 -10.87
CA THR A 29 6.10 2.89 -11.20
C THR A 29 6.13 2.46 -12.67
N LYS A 30 7.31 2.33 -13.29
CA LYS A 30 7.42 1.65 -14.59
C LYS A 30 6.77 0.25 -14.58
N MET A 31 6.63 -0.36 -13.41
CA MET A 31 5.86 -1.59 -13.22
C MET A 31 4.40 -1.45 -13.66
N ASP A 32 3.74 -0.34 -13.33
CA ASP A 32 2.34 -0.11 -13.73
C ASP A 32 2.21 -0.02 -15.26
N LYS A 33 3.17 0.63 -15.93
CA LYS A 33 3.20 0.69 -17.41
C LYS A 33 3.46 -0.68 -18.04
N LEU A 34 4.37 -1.46 -17.45
CA LEU A 34 4.65 -2.82 -17.91
C LEU A 34 3.45 -3.74 -17.73
N LEU A 35 2.77 -3.69 -16.59
CA LEU A 35 1.55 -4.45 -16.33
C LEU A 35 0.44 -4.07 -17.31
N SER A 36 0.21 -2.77 -17.53
CA SER A 36 -0.76 -2.31 -18.54
C SER A 36 -0.44 -2.85 -19.94
N SER A 37 0.84 -2.83 -20.34
CA SER A 37 1.27 -3.40 -21.63
C SER A 37 1.09 -4.92 -21.71
N ILE A 38 1.20 -5.62 -20.58
CA ILE A 38 0.93 -7.07 -20.50
C ILE A 38 -0.57 -7.32 -20.62
N ASP A 39 -1.39 -6.56 -19.90
CA ASP A 39 -2.85 -6.64 -19.95
C ASP A 39 -3.36 -6.42 -21.38
N ASP A 40 -2.93 -5.33 -22.03
CA ASP A 40 -3.31 -5.02 -23.42
C ASP A 40 -2.93 -6.17 -24.38
N PHE A 41 -1.74 -6.76 -24.20
CA PHE A 41 -1.29 -7.88 -25.03
C PHE A 41 -2.13 -9.14 -24.79
N VAL A 42 -2.46 -9.44 -23.53
CA VAL A 42 -3.30 -10.59 -23.15
C VAL A 42 -4.68 -10.43 -23.75
N GLU A 43 -5.32 -9.27 -23.61
CA GLU A 43 -6.63 -8.98 -24.19
C GLU A 43 -6.64 -9.16 -25.71
N GLN A 44 -5.65 -8.59 -26.41
CA GLN A 44 -5.52 -8.73 -27.86
C GLN A 44 -5.30 -10.19 -28.28
N THR A 45 -4.49 -10.93 -27.53
CA THR A 45 -4.20 -12.35 -27.82
C THR A 45 -5.45 -13.21 -27.62
N LEU A 46 -6.23 -12.96 -26.58
CA LEU A 46 -7.49 -13.68 -26.33
C LEU A 46 -8.52 -13.48 -27.45
N VAL A 47 -8.51 -12.32 -28.12
CA VAL A 47 -9.41 -12.01 -29.24
C VAL A 47 -8.92 -12.60 -30.55
N SER A 48 -7.61 -12.60 -30.80
CA SER A 48 -7.02 -12.90 -32.11
C SER A 48 -6.51 -14.33 -32.28
N GLU A 49 -6.39 -15.11 -31.21
CA GLU A 49 -5.76 -16.43 -31.22
C GLU A 49 -6.69 -17.56 -30.79
N ASN A 50 -6.43 -18.75 -31.33
CA ASN A 50 -7.05 -19.97 -30.83
C ASN A 50 -6.63 -20.20 -29.38
N TYR A 51 -7.60 -20.52 -28.52
CA TYR A 51 -7.41 -20.65 -27.07
C TYR A 51 -6.18 -21.49 -26.70
N GLU A 52 -6.01 -22.65 -27.33
CA GLU A 52 -4.88 -23.58 -27.11
C GLU A 52 -3.49 -22.94 -27.29
N ASN A 53 -3.38 -21.89 -28.11
CA ASN A 53 -2.14 -21.18 -28.39
C ASN A 53 -1.94 -19.92 -27.53
N VAL A 54 -2.99 -19.44 -26.86
CA VAL A 54 -2.98 -18.18 -26.09
C VAL A 54 -1.89 -18.22 -25.01
N TYR A 55 -1.88 -19.27 -24.18
CA TYR A 55 -0.92 -19.35 -23.08
C TYR A 55 0.53 -19.29 -23.55
N LYS A 56 0.87 -20.03 -24.60
CA LYS A 56 2.22 -20.05 -25.16
C LYS A 56 2.63 -18.68 -25.71
N LYS A 57 1.72 -17.96 -26.36
CA LYS A 57 1.97 -16.60 -26.88
C LYS A 57 2.18 -15.58 -25.76
N VAL A 58 1.30 -15.59 -24.75
CA VAL A 58 1.43 -14.73 -23.56
C VAL A 58 2.71 -15.03 -22.78
N GLU A 59 3.03 -16.30 -22.55
CA GLU A 59 4.25 -16.71 -21.85
C GLU A 59 5.52 -16.24 -22.59
N ASN A 60 5.55 -16.35 -23.92
CA ASN A 60 6.67 -15.87 -24.72
C ASN A 60 6.81 -14.35 -24.67
N TYR A 61 5.71 -13.61 -24.74
CA TYR A 61 5.72 -12.15 -24.60
C TYR A 61 6.24 -11.73 -23.22
N PHE A 62 5.75 -12.38 -22.16
CA PHE A 62 6.20 -12.17 -20.78
C PHE A 62 7.70 -12.42 -20.60
N LYS A 63 8.21 -13.55 -21.12
CA LYS A 63 9.66 -13.85 -21.12
C LYS A 63 10.46 -12.78 -21.87
N SER A 64 9.92 -12.25 -22.97
CA SER A 64 10.58 -11.18 -23.75
C SER A 64 10.66 -9.85 -22.98
N ILE A 65 9.68 -9.57 -22.13
CA ILE A 65 9.69 -8.39 -21.24
C ILE A 65 10.74 -8.59 -20.15
N ILE A 66 10.72 -9.71 -19.43
CA ILE A 66 11.63 -9.96 -18.30
C ILE A 66 13.10 -10.08 -18.74
N ASN A 67 13.35 -10.60 -19.94
CA ASN A 67 14.71 -10.76 -20.47
C ASN A 67 15.33 -9.47 -21.02
N LYS A 68 14.52 -8.43 -21.31
CA LYS A 68 15.06 -7.09 -21.62
C LYS A 68 15.53 -6.45 -20.32
N ASP A 69 16.39 -5.42 -20.40
CA ASP A 69 16.98 -4.62 -19.31
C ASP A 69 16.00 -4.00 -18.27
N VAL A 70 14.76 -4.48 -18.17
CA VAL A 70 13.72 -4.15 -17.19
C VAL A 70 14.27 -4.11 -15.76
N PHE A 71 15.12 -5.05 -15.37
CA PHE A 71 15.80 -5.01 -14.06
C PHE A 71 16.63 -3.73 -13.87
N LYS A 72 17.40 -3.34 -14.88
CA LYS A 72 18.23 -2.12 -14.85
C LYS A 72 17.36 -0.87 -14.78
N TYR A 73 16.25 -0.84 -15.52
CA TYR A 73 15.33 0.31 -15.54
C TYR A 73 14.48 0.46 -14.28
N ILE A 74 14.08 -0.63 -13.64
CA ILE A 74 13.33 -0.61 -12.36
C ILE A 74 14.25 -0.13 -11.24
N ILE A 75 15.48 -0.66 -11.15
CA ILE A 75 16.46 -0.23 -10.15
C ILE A 75 16.79 1.27 -10.32
N TYR A 76 16.98 1.76 -11.54
CA TYR A 76 17.31 3.17 -11.80
C TYR A 76 16.13 4.13 -11.48
N ASP A 77 14.88 3.72 -11.75
CA ASP A 77 13.70 4.51 -11.36
C ASP A 77 13.56 4.57 -9.84
N SER A 78 13.92 3.49 -9.17
CA SER A 78 13.78 3.33 -7.73
C SER A 78 14.69 4.29 -6.94
N GLU A 79 15.90 4.57 -7.45
CA GLU A 79 16.79 5.62 -6.94
C GLU A 79 16.29 7.04 -7.24
N SER A 80 15.39 7.20 -8.22
CA SER A 80 14.79 8.48 -8.59
C SER A 80 13.49 8.79 -7.84
N LEU A 81 12.84 7.79 -7.22
CA LEU A 81 11.63 7.98 -6.41
C LEU A 81 11.88 8.96 -5.26
N PHE A 82 13.07 8.98 -4.65
CA PHE A 82 13.41 9.97 -3.62
C PHE A 82 13.80 11.37 -4.15
N LYS A 83 13.85 11.56 -5.48
CA LYS A 83 14.33 12.81 -6.11
C LYS A 83 13.22 13.75 -6.57
N THR A 84 11.98 13.29 -6.68
CA THR A 84 10.84 14.14 -7.07
C THR A 84 10.09 14.63 -5.84
N GLU A 85 10.76 15.48 -5.07
CA GLU A 85 10.10 16.31 -4.06
C GLU A 85 8.91 17.03 -4.70
N CYS A 86 7.72 16.87 -4.10
CA CYS A 86 6.56 17.64 -4.50
C CYS A 86 6.77 19.09 -4.07
N LYS A 87 7.22 19.92 -5.00
CA LYS A 87 7.41 21.37 -4.76
C LYS A 87 6.11 22.09 -4.38
N LYS A 88 4.95 21.52 -4.73
CA LYS A 88 3.64 22.08 -4.42
C LYS A 88 3.12 21.53 -3.08
N THR A 89 2.90 22.46 -2.15
CA THR A 89 2.09 22.25 -0.94
C THR A 89 0.61 22.27 -1.34
N LEU A 90 -0.14 21.28 -0.89
CA LEU A 90 -1.57 21.18 -1.18
C LEU A 90 -2.39 22.16 -0.35
N SER A 91 -3.43 22.71 -0.97
CA SER A 91 -4.47 23.49 -0.28
C SER A 91 -5.36 22.58 0.57
N ILE A 92 -6.13 23.17 1.50
CA ILE A 92 -7.11 22.44 2.33
C ILE A 92 -8.10 21.67 1.47
N THR A 93 -8.65 22.31 0.42
CA THR A 93 -9.58 21.66 -0.51
C THR A 93 -8.95 20.45 -1.19
N GLU A 94 -7.69 20.55 -1.60
CA GLU A 94 -6.96 19.42 -2.17
C GLU A 94 -6.71 18.33 -1.12
N LEU A 95 -6.34 18.67 0.11
CA LEU A 95 -6.14 17.70 1.21
C LEU A 95 -7.43 16.91 1.53
N LEU A 96 -8.59 17.55 1.40
CA LEU A 96 -9.90 16.93 1.66
C LEU A 96 -10.50 16.18 0.46
N THR A 97 -9.89 16.31 -0.72
CA THR A 97 -10.35 15.64 -1.94
C THR A 97 -9.66 14.29 -2.09
N TYR A 98 -10.45 13.25 -2.38
CA TYR A 98 -9.90 11.92 -2.64
C TYR A 98 -8.90 11.95 -3.80
N ARG A 99 -7.77 11.27 -3.60
CA ARG A 99 -6.73 11.05 -4.62
C ARG A 99 -6.51 9.57 -4.78
N LYS A 100 -6.23 9.10 -6.00
CA LYS A 100 -5.83 7.70 -6.21
C LYS A 100 -4.39 7.42 -5.76
N GLU A 101 -3.54 8.44 -5.79
CA GLU A 101 -2.13 8.32 -5.43
C GLU A 101 -1.93 8.47 -3.93
N LEU A 102 -1.15 7.55 -3.36
CA LEU A 102 -0.69 7.67 -1.97
C LEU A 102 0.31 8.82 -1.85
N ARG A 103 0.24 9.60 -0.77
CA ARG A 103 1.12 10.75 -0.52
C ARG A 103 1.69 10.74 0.89
N LEU A 104 3.00 10.97 1.02
CA LEU A 104 3.60 11.47 2.26
C LEU A 104 3.51 13.00 2.25
N TYR A 105 2.99 13.55 3.35
CA TYR A 105 2.77 14.99 3.51
C TYR A 105 4.03 15.70 4.00
N SER A 106 4.21 16.97 3.61
CA SER A 106 5.27 17.81 4.19
C SER A 106 4.93 18.19 5.63
N SER A 107 5.91 18.71 6.38
CA SER A 107 5.68 19.25 7.74
C SER A 107 4.63 20.37 7.76
N ILE A 108 4.57 21.19 6.70
CA ILE A 108 3.56 22.25 6.52
C ILE A 108 2.18 21.63 6.36
N GLU A 109 2.03 20.66 5.45
CA GLU A 109 0.75 19.97 5.23
C GLU A 109 0.29 19.22 6.49
N TYR A 110 1.22 18.55 7.18
CA TYR A 110 0.93 17.91 8.47
C TYR A 110 0.41 18.93 9.50
N SER A 111 0.99 20.13 9.56
CA SER A 111 0.54 21.17 10.49
C SER A 111 -0.89 21.61 10.18
N ILE A 112 -1.21 21.79 8.89
CA ILE A 112 -2.58 22.09 8.44
C ILE A 112 -3.56 20.96 8.83
N ILE A 113 -3.20 19.70 8.58
CA ILE A 113 -4.06 18.54 8.87
C ILE A 113 -4.31 18.40 10.38
N LYS A 114 -3.31 18.67 11.21
CA LYS A 114 -3.44 18.62 12.69
C LYS A 114 -4.49 19.62 13.21
N ASP A 115 -4.73 20.70 12.47
CA ASP A 115 -5.66 21.77 12.85
C ASP A 115 -7.06 21.60 12.23
N PHE A 116 -7.31 20.55 11.46
CA PHE A 116 -8.65 20.25 10.96
C PHE A 116 -9.66 20.09 12.10
N ASN A 117 -10.89 20.58 11.88
CA ASN A 117 -12.02 20.22 12.73
C ASN A 117 -12.35 18.72 12.55
N GLU A 118 -13.26 18.19 13.37
CA GLU A 118 -13.60 16.76 13.36
C GLU A 118 -14.09 16.27 11.99
N ASN A 119 -14.97 17.04 11.34
CA ASN A 119 -15.55 16.68 10.04
C ASN A 119 -14.49 16.65 8.93
N ASP A 120 -13.64 17.65 8.87
CA ASP A 120 -12.57 17.75 7.89
C ASP A 120 -11.53 16.63 8.10
N PHE A 121 -11.16 16.36 9.35
CA PHE A 121 -10.25 15.27 9.66
C PHE A 121 -10.87 13.90 9.34
N ASN A 122 -12.16 13.70 9.61
CA ASN A 122 -12.87 12.48 9.22
C ASN A 122 -12.82 12.25 7.70
N LYS A 123 -13.18 13.28 6.92
CA LYS A 123 -13.12 13.21 5.46
C LYS A 123 -11.71 12.91 4.95
N PHE A 124 -10.71 13.61 5.49
CA PHE A 124 -9.31 13.34 5.20
C PHE A 124 -8.94 11.89 5.54
N PHE A 125 -9.24 11.44 6.76
CA PHE A 125 -8.83 10.13 7.27
C PHE A 125 -9.42 8.97 6.46
N ILE A 126 -10.72 9.03 6.14
CA ILE A 126 -11.36 8.01 5.29
C ILE A 126 -10.70 7.96 3.91
N ASN A 127 -10.40 9.11 3.31
CA ASN A 127 -9.70 9.16 2.03
C ASN A 127 -8.31 8.52 2.15
N GLU A 128 -7.56 8.81 3.21
CA GLU A 128 -6.24 8.22 3.43
C GLU A 128 -6.27 6.70 3.60
N ILE A 129 -7.21 6.17 4.38
CA ILE A 129 -7.38 4.73 4.53
C ILE A 129 -7.74 4.09 3.18
N ARG A 130 -8.66 4.69 2.41
CA ARG A 130 -9.00 4.22 1.07
C ARG A 130 -7.77 4.18 0.15
N CYS A 131 -6.96 5.25 0.15
CA CYS A 131 -5.72 5.29 -0.62
C CYS A 131 -4.76 4.16 -0.25
N ILE A 132 -4.56 3.92 1.05
CA ILE A 132 -3.66 2.88 1.55
C ILE A 132 -4.15 1.48 1.16
N LEU A 133 -5.45 1.19 1.37
CA LEU A 133 -6.04 -0.10 1.02
C LEU A 133 -5.96 -0.39 -0.48
N ASN A 134 -6.30 0.60 -1.31
CA ASN A 134 -6.18 0.48 -2.77
C ASN A 134 -4.72 0.32 -3.21
N PHE A 135 -3.78 0.96 -2.51
CA PHE A 135 -2.36 0.76 -2.77
C PHE A 135 -1.94 -0.67 -2.43
N ILE A 136 -2.35 -1.21 -1.28
CA ILE A 136 -2.06 -2.59 -0.86
C ILE A 136 -2.64 -3.61 -1.86
N GLU A 137 -3.86 -3.40 -2.33
CA GLU A 137 -4.53 -4.30 -3.28
C GLU A 137 -3.71 -4.52 -4.55
N ARG A 138 -3.01 -3.49 -5.04
CA ARG A 138 -2.16 -3.60 -6.24
C ARG A 138 -1.00 -4.58 -6.10
N TYR A 139 -0.58 -4.89 -4.87
CA TYR A 139 0.54 -5.78 -4.56
C TYR A 139 0.09 -7.13 -4.00
N LYS A 140 -1.15 -7.22 -3.51
CA LYS A 140 -1.79 -8.45 -3.06
C LYS A 140 -2.00 -9.39 -4.25
N SER A 141 -1.91 -10.69 -4.02
CA SER A 141 -2.21 -11.70 -5.04
C SER A 141 -3.73 -11.92 -5.13
N ASP A 142 -4.29 -12.03 -6.34
CA ASP A 142 -5.74 -12.24 -6.51
C ASP A 142 -6.28 -13.50 -5.83
N ASP A 143 -5.44 -14.54 -5.68
CA ASP A 143 -5.78 -15.83 -5.07
C ASP A 143 -5.75 -15.81 -3.52
N VAL A 144 -5.35 -14.69 -2.92
CA VAL A 144 -5.23 -14.55 -1.47
C VAL A 144 -6.36 -13.70 -0.93
N LEU A 145 -7.03 -14.17 0.12
CA LEU A 145 -8.01 -13.41 0.88
C LEU A 145 -7.38 -12.93 2.18
N TYR A 146 -7.28 -11.61 2.35
CA TYR A 146 -6.83 -11.05 3.61
C TYR A 146 -7.95 -11.14 4.65
N THR A 147 -7.58 -11.60 5.83
CA THR A 147 -8.53 -11.82 6.93
C THR A 147 -8.71 -10.56 7.75
N PHE A 148 -9.96 -10.20 8.03
CA PHE A 148 -10.27 -9.10 8.93
C PHE A 148 -9.67 -9.37 10.32
N PRO A 149 -8.91 -8.43 10.92
CA PRO A 149 -8.29 -8.63 12.22
C PRO A 149 -9.35 -8.73 13.33
N ASN A 150 -9.16 -9.68 14.25
CA ASN A 150 -10.02 -9.90 15.41
C ASN A 150 -9.39 -9.40 16.73
N ASN A 151 -8.15 -8.91 16.70
CA ASN A 151 -7.39 -8.41 17.84
C ASN A 151 -6.34 -7.37 17.39
N ILE A 152 -5.68 -6.70 18.36
CA ILE A 152 -4.61 -5.72 18.08
C ILE A 152 -3.18 -6.30 17.99
N GLU A 153 -3.00 -7.61 17.95
CA GLU A 153 -1.64 -8.20 17.96
C GLU A 153 -0.79 -7.70 16.79
N ALA A 154 -1.44 -7.40 15.66
CA ALA A 154 -0.78 -6.81 14.51
C ALA A 154 -0.11 -5.47 14.85
N LEU A 155 -0.71 -4.59 15.67
CA LEU A 155 -0.09 -3.32 16.07
C LEU A 155 1.21 -3.52 16.86
N LYS A 156 1.25 -4.55 17.72
CA LYS A 156 2.41 -4.87 18.58
C LYS A 156 3.58 -5.45 17.78
N LYS A 157 3.33 -6.02 16.60
CA LYS A 157 4.39 -6.54 15.74
C LYS A 157 5.19 -5.40 15.14
N THR A 158 6.51 -5.47 15.32
CA THR A 158 7.45 -4.55 14.69
C THR A 158 7.55 -4.84 13.20
N PHE A 159 7.73 -3.77 12.41
CA PHE A 159 8.00 -3.91 10.98
C PHE A 159 9.49 -4.20 10.80
N VAL A 160 9.81 -5.35 10.18
CA VAL A 160 11.21 -5.74 9.92
C VAL A 160 11.51 -5.50 8.46
N ILE A 161 12.35 -4.51 8.18
CA ILE A 161 12.81 -4.22 6.82
C ILE A 161 14.19 -4.83 6.64
N ASP A 162 14.24 -5.97 5.95
CA ASP A 162 15.48 -6.62 5.51
C ASP A 162 15.46 -6.85 4.00
N ILE A 163 15.87 -5.84 3.24
CA ILE A 163 15.77 -5.82 1.78
C ILE A 163 16.61 -6.94 1.12
N PHE A 164 17.62 -7.49 1.82
CA PHE A 164 18.51 -8.50 1.26
C PHE A 164 18.10 -9.94 1.61
N ASN A 165 17.62 -10.17 2.84
CA ASN A 165 17.32 -11.53 3.33
C ASN A 165 15.83 -11.86 3.39
N THR A 166 14.95 -10.89 3.13
CA THR A 166 13.51 -11.15 3.04
C THR A 166 13.23 -11.92 1.75
N ASP A 167 12.52 -13.04 1.81
CA ASP A 167 12.01 -13.74 0.62
C ASP A 167 10.66 -13.17 0.18
N GLU A 168 10.16 -13.62 -0.98
CA GLU A 168 8.87 -13.15 -1.52
C GLU A 168 7.69 -13.50 -0.60
N GLU A 169 7.72 -14.66 0.07
CA GLU A 169 6.66 -15.09 0.98
C GLU A 169 6.59 -14.20 2.23
N LYS A 170 7.74 -13.78 2.75
CA LYS A 170 7.84 -12.87 3.87
C LYS A 170 7.36 -11.47 3.47
N LEU A 171 7.64 -10.98 2.27
CA LEU A 171 7.07 -9.72 1.77
C LEU A 171 5.54 -9.77 1.70
N ASP A 172 4.96 -10.90 1.27
CA ASP A 172 3.51 -11.09 1.27
C ASP A 172 2.92 -11.06 2.69
N LYS A 173 3.59 -11.72 3.65
CA LYS A 173 3.21 -11.68 5.08
C LYS A 173 3.30 -10.28 5.67
N GLU A 174 4.34 -9.52 5.35
CA GLU A 174 4.48 -8.12 5.80
C GLU A 174 3.40 -7.22 5.17
N LEU A 175 3.04 -7.45 3.90
CA LEU A 175 1.94 -6.72 3.24
C LEU A 175 0.58 -7.02 3.90
N GLU A 176 0.30 -8.29 4.24
CA GLU A 176 -0.90 -8.66 4.99
C GLU A 176 -0.89 -8.07 6.41
N LEU A 177 0.24 -8.09 7.10
CA LEU A 177 0.39 -7.48 8.42
C LEU A 177 0.06 -5.97 8.36
N LEU A 178 0.54 -5.29 7.33
CA LEU A 178 0.26 -3.88 7.11
C LEU A 178 -1.22 -3.62 6.86
N TYR A 179 -1.89 -4.46 6.04
CA TYR A 179 -3.35 -4.41 5.88
C TYR A 179 -4.05 -4.50 7.24
N ARG A 180 -3.69 -5.50 8.07
CA ARG A 180 -4.32 -5.68 9.39
C ARG A 180 -4.11 -4.44 10.27
N LYS A 181 -2.91 -3.83 10.26
CA LYS A 181 -2.65 -2.56 10.97
C LYS A 181 -3.53 -1.42 10.45
N VAL A 182 -3.73 -1.30 9.14
CA VAL A 182 -4.59 -0.26 8.54
C VAL A 182 -6.04 -0.42 9.00
N VAL A 183 -6.58 -1.64 9.01
CA VAL A 183 -7.94 -1.90 9.51
C VAL A 183 -8.07 -1.56 10.99
N ILE A 184 -7.06 -1.92 11.79
CA ILE A 184 -7.03 -1.60 13.21
C ILE A 184 -6.98 -0.08 13.40
N ILE A 185 -6.12 0.65 12.70
CA ILE A 185 -6.07 2.12 12.80
C ILE A 185 -7.36 2.77 12.32
N TYR A 186 -8.00 2.25 11.26
CA TYR A 186 -9.30 2.74 10.81
C TYR A 186 -10.36 2.67 11.92
N SER A 187 -10.35 1.62 12.76
CA SER A 187 -11.29 1.50 13.88
C SER A 187 -11.24 2.67 14.88
N ALA A 188 -10.15 3.44 14.92
CA ALA A 188 -10.00 4.62 15.78
C ALA A 188 -11.03 5.72 15.49
N ILE A 189 -11.60 5.73 14.28
CA ILE A 189 -12.68 6.66 13.89
C ILE A 189 -13.94 6.52 14.76
N PHE A 190 -14.17 5.32 15.30
CA PHE A 190 -15.34 4.99 16.12
C PHE A 190 -15.12 5.27 17.61
N SER A 191 -13.97 5.83 17.98
CA SER A 191 -13.65 6.11 19.37
C SER A 191 -14.37 7.34 19.90
N ASN A 192 -14.80 7.27 21.16
CA ASN A 192 -15.26 8.45 21.91
C ASN A 192 -14.16 9.53 22.06
N ASN A 193 -12.89 9.19 21.82
CA ASN A 193 -11.78 10.14 21.88
C ASN A 193 -11.51 10.82 20.52
N TYR A 194 -12.23 10.46 19.46
CA TYR A 194 -11.93 10.94 18.10
C TYR A 194 -12.05 12.46 17.93
N SER A 195 -12.91 13.11 18.72
CA SER A 195 -13.03 14.57 18.78
C SER A 195 -11.77 15.26 19.34
N SER A 196 -10.93 14.54 20.10
CA SER A 196 -9.70 15.07 20.68
C SER A 196 -8.65 15.34 19.60
N LYS A 197 -8.13 16.58 19.56
CA LYS A 197 -7.00 16.95 18.69
C LYS A 197 -5.77 16.07 18.94
N GLN A 198 -5.44 15.77 20.21
CA GLN A 198 -4.29 14.93 20.55
C GLN A 198 -4.47 13.50 20.01
N TYR A 199 -5.66 12.93 20.17
CA TYR A 199 -5.95 11.59 19.65
C TYR A 199 -5.79 11.53 18.11
N ARG A 200 -6.27 12.56 17.41
CA ARG A 200 -6.12 12.68 15.94
C ARG A 200 -4.67 12.89 15.51
N ILE A 201 -3.84 13.55 16.31
CA ILE A 201 -2.39 13.63 16.08
C ILE A 201 -1.75 12.22 16.14
N GLY A 202 -2.13 11.40 17.12
CA GLY A 202 -1.67 10.00 17.21
C GLY A 202 -2.04 9.17 15.97
N ILE A 203 -3.29 9.29 15.50
CA ILE A 203 -3.72 8.66 14.24
C ILE A 203 -2.85 9.11 13.07
N LEU A 204 -2.56 10.41 12.98
CA LEU A 204 -1.77 10.98 11.88
C LEU A 204 -0.32 10.48 11.88
N MET A 205 0.27 10.27 13.05
CA MET A 205 1.59 9.64 13.19
C MET A 205 1.58 8.19 12.72
N GLU A 206 0.57 7.41 13.10
CA GLU A 206 0.41 6.04 12.63
C GLU A 206 0.21 5.97 11.11
N LEU A 207 -0.62 6.84 10.53
CA LEU A 207 -0.77 6.91 9.07
C LEU A 207 0.56 7.19 8.36
N LYS A 208 1.37 8.11 8.90
CA LYS A 208 2.69 8.43 8.37
C LYS A 208 3.59 7.19 8.39
N PHE A 209 3.62 6.47 9.51
CA PHE A 209 4.39 5.25 9.67
C PHE A 209 3.94 4.15 8.71
N LEU A 210 2.62 3.88 8.61
CA LEU A 210 2.07 2.87 7.71
C LEU A 210 2.42 3.13 6.24
N LYS A 211 2.35 4.39 5.81
CA LYS A 211 2.76 4.79 4.45
C LYS A 211 4.24 4.55 4.19
N ALA A 212 5.09 4.84 5.16
CA ALA A 212 6.51 4.58 5.05
C ALA A 212 6.79 3.08 4.91
N CYS A 213 6.19 2.25 5.76
CA CYS A 213 6.28 0.79 5.65
C CYS A 213 5.80 0.30 4.27
N LEU A 214 4.66 0.82 3.80
CA LEU A 214 4.12 0.47 2.49
C LEU A 214 5.09 0.82 1.36
N HIS A 215 5.75 1.98 1.45
CA HIS A 215 6.77 2.39 0.49
C HIS A 215 7.88 1.35 0.40
N TYR A 216 8.46 0.96 1.54
CA TYR A 216 9.55 -0.01 1.57
C TYR A 216 9.15 -1.39 1.05
N ILE A 217 7.99 -1.90 1.46
CA ILE A 217 7.49 -3.20 0.97
C ILE A 217 7.29 -3.14 -0.54
N SER A 218 6.54 -2.12 -1.01
CA SER A 218 6.21 -1.98 -2.42
C SER A 218 7.44 -1.84 -3.30
N PHE A 219 8.44 -1.10 -2.82
CA PHE A 219 9.73 -0.96 -3.46
C PHE A 219 10.44 -2.32 -3.62
N ASP A 220 10.52 -3.13 -2.56
CA ASP A 220 11.21 -4.42 -2.65
C ASP A 220 10.43 -5.44 -3.50
N MET A 221 9.09 -5.41 -3.42
CA MET A 221 8.22 -6.22 -4.28
C MET A 221 8.38 -5.86 -5.77
N ASP A 222 8.44 -4.56 -6.11
CA ASP A 222 8.67 -4.10 -7.47
C ASP A 222 10.08 -4.46 -7.97
N ARG A 223 11.11 -4.31 -7.13
CA ARG A 223 12.50 -4.74 -7.45
C ARG A 223 12.57 -6.22 -7.82
N ARG A 224 11.74 -7.06 -7.19
CA ARG A 224 11.67 -8.52 -7.42
C ARG A 224 10.68 -8.92 -8.51
N LEU A 225 10.02 -7.95 -9.16
CA LEU A 225 8.99 -8.16 -10.16
C LEU A 225 7.79 -8.98 -9.63
N MET A 226 7.50 -8.92 -8.33
CA MET A 226 6.49 -9.80 -7.72
C MET A 226 5.11 -9.63 -8.35
N ARG A 227 4.68 -8.40 -8.66
CA ARG A 227 3.37 -8.14 -9.30
C ARG A 227 3.27 -8.80 -10.68
N ILE A 228 4.32 -8.69 -11.50
CA ILE A 228 4.44 -9.34 -12.80
C ILE A 228 4.41 -10.88 -12.66
N LYS A 229 5.16 -11.45 -11.71
CA LYS A 229 5.15 -12.89 -11.44
C LYS A 229 3.77 -13.40 -11.01
N LYS A 230 3.13 -12.68 -10.08
CA LYS A 230 1.79 -12.99 -9.57
C LYS A 230 0.74 -12.91 -10.68
N TYR A 231 0.80 -11.87 -11.51
CA TYR A 231 -0.05 -11.74 -12.68
C TYR A 231 0.04 -12.98 -13.58
N MET A 232 1.25 -13.39 -13.95
CA MET A 232 1.44 -14.56 -14.84
C MET A 232 1.00 -15.87 -14.18
N LYS A 233 1.23 -16.03 -12.87
CA LYS A 233 0.72 -17.17 -12.09
C LYS A 233 -0.81 -17.21 -12.14
N ASN A 234 -1.48 -16.08 -11.89
CA ASN A 234 -2.94 -15.99 -11.90
C ASN A 234 -3.51 -16.21 -13.29
N PHE A 235 -2.90 -15.62 -14.32
CA PHE A 235 -3.26 -15.86 -15.71
C PHE A 235 -3.18 -17.34 -16.07
N ARG A 236 -2.09 -18.03 -15.70
CA ARG A 236 -1.94 -19.48 -15.92
C ARG A 236 -3.07 -20.27 -15.25
N ILE A 237 -3.38 -19.97 -13.98
CA ILE A 237 -4.41 -20.67 -13.23
C ILE A 237 -5.78 -20.47 -13.90
N LYS A 238 -6.13 -19.24 -14.25
CA LYS A 238 -7.40 -18.91 -14.92
C LYS A 238 -7.48 -19.54 -16.31
N TYR A 239 -6.38 -19.54 -17.06
CA TYR A 239 -6.28 -20.23 -18.36
C TYR A 239 -6.56 -21.73 -18.23
N LEU A 240 -5.90 -22.42 -17.30
CA LEU A 240 -6.10 -23.87 -17.13
C LEU A 240 -7.52 -24.25 -16.71
N LYS A 241 -8.26 -23.31 -16.08
CA LYS A 241 -9.64 -23.51 -15.64
C LYS A 241 -10.69 -23.00 -16.62
N ASN A 242 -10.31 -22.38 -17.74
CA ASN A 242 -11.22 -21.63 -18.63
C ASN A 242 -11.99 -20.50 -17.90
N GLU A 243 -11.36 -19.86 -16.91
CA GLU A 243 -11.94 -18.82 -16.05
C GLU A 243 -11.35 -17.42 -16.35
N ILE A 244 -10.70 -17.24 -17.51
CA ILE A 244 -10.20 -15.93 -17.93
C ILE A 244 -11.41 -14.98 -18.08
N GLY A 245 -11.35 -13.83 -17.40
CA GLY A 245 -12.44 -12.86 -17.36
C GLY A 245 -13.44 -13.06 -16.21
N VAL A 246 -13.34 -14.15 -15.44
CA VAL A 246 -14.14 -14.33 -14.22
C VAL A 246 -13.44 -13.62 -13.05
N GLY A 247 -14.00 -12.48 -12.62
CA GLY A 247 -13.48 -11.69 -11.50
C GLY A 247 -14.12 -12.07 -10.16
N THR A 248 -13.33 -12.09 -9.10
CA THR A 248 -13.83 -12.11 -7.71
C THR A 248 -13.87 -10.68 -7.18
N SER A 249 -15.06 -10.18 -6.86
CA SER A 249 -15.39 -8.75 -6.75
C SER A 249 -15.02 -8.07 -5.42
N THR A 250 -14.39 -8.74 -4.46
CA THR A 250 -14.15 -8.14 -3.14
C THR A 250 -12.87 -7.33 -3.12
N ARG A 251 -12.99 -6.00 -3.03
CA ARG A 251 -11.86 -5.07 -2.86
C ARG A 251 -11.57 -4.87 -1.38
N LEU A 252 -10.33 -4.51 -1.05
CA LEU A 252 -10.00 -4.20 0.34
C LEU A 252 -10.71 -2.93 0.84
N ASP A 253 -10.96 -1.94 -0.03
CA ASP A 253 -11.64 -0.72 0.38
C ASP A 253 -13.14 -0.87 0.61
N ASP A 254 -13.75 -2.00 0.20
CA ASP A 254 -15.12 -2.39 0.57
C ASP A 254 -15.28 -2.46 2.11
N LEU A 255 -14.18 -2.62 2.87
CA LEU A 255 -14.23 -2.61 4.33
C LEU A 255 -14.73 -1.29 4.91
N LEU A 256 -14.57 -0.18 4.17
CA LEU A 256 -15.03 1.15 4.60
C LEU A 256 -16.56 1.27 4.60
N GLU A 257 -17.25 0.33 3.97
CA GLU A 257 -18.70 0.24 3.92
C GLU A 257 -19.26 -0.68 5.02
N LEU A 258 -18.39 -1.36 5.78
CA LEU A 258 -18.81 -2.24 6.86
C LEU A 258 -19.43 -1.44 8.02
N PRO A 259 -20.50 -1.95 8.64
CA PRO A 259 -21.07 -1.33 9.83
C PRO A 259 -20.10 -1.23 11.00
N GLN A 260 -20.26 -0.19 11.84
CA GLN A 260 -19.43 0.08 13.02
C GLN A 260 -19.25 -1.13 13.95
N PHE A 261 -20.25 -2.01 14.09
CA PHE A 261 -20.19 -3.14 15.01
C PHE A 261 -19.03 -4.11 14.71
N HIS A 262 -18.55 -4.15 13.46
CA HIS A 262 -17.37 -4.95 13.09
C HIS A 262 -16.06 -4.41 13.71
N PHE A 263 -16.04 -3.14 14.12
CA PHE A 263 -14.84 -2.45 14.58
C PHE A 263 -14.79 -2.24 16.10
N ILE A 264 -15.88 -2.47 16.83
CA ILE A 264 -16.00 -2.15 18.27
C ILE A 264 -14.86 -2.77 19.11
N ASN A 265 -14.56 -4.05 18.88
CA ASN A 265 -13.52 -4.74 19.65
C ASN A 265 -12.12 -4.18 19.36
N LEU A 266 -11.86 -3.82 18.09
CA LEU A 266 -10.59 -3.21 17.69
C LEU A 266 -10.45 -1.80 18.27
N GLU A 267 -11.51 -0.99 18.17
CA GLU A 267 -11.52 0.40 18.65
C GLU A 267 -11.11 0.48 20.12
N ARG A 268 -11.74 -0.33 20.98
CA ARG A 268 -11.51 -0.30 22.42
C ARG A 268 -10.02 -0.50 22.75
N GLU A 269 -9.38 -1.39 22.04
CA GLU A 269 -7.98 -1.77 22.25
C GLU A 269 -7.01 -0.76 21.61
N VAL A 270 -7.36 -0.19 20.45
CA VAL A 270 -6.59 0.86 19.77
C VAL A 270 -6.56 2.14 20.59
N SER A 271 -7.70 2.52 21.13
CA SER A 271 -7.85 3.75 21.92
C SER A 271 -6.99 3.78 23.17
N LEU A 272 -6.69 2.62 23.76
CA LEU A 272 -5.76 2.49 24.88
C LEU A 272 -4.29 2.70 24.44
N ASN A 273 -3.92 2.28 23.23
CA ASN A 273 -2.56 2.41 22.72
C ASN A 273 -2.28 3.81 22.16
N LEU A 274 -3.23 4.40 21.42
CA LEU A 274 -3.09 5.75 20.84
C LEU A 274 -2.97 6.85 21.91
N LYS A 275 -3.62 6.67 23.08
CA LYS A 275 -3.48 7.61 24.21
C LYS A 275 -2.07 7.67 24.79
N ASN A 276 -1.30 6.58 24.65
CA ASN A 276 0.04 6.43 25.23
C ASN A 276 1.19 6.74 24.26
N LEU A 277 0.88 7.14 23.01
CA LEU A 277 1.89 7.57 22.02
C LEU A 277 2.49 8.97 22.33
N HIS A 278 2.13 9.55 23.47
CA HIS A 278 2.72 10.78 24.01
C HIS A 278 3.66 10.46 25.18
N VAL A 279 4.94 10.29 24.86
CA VAL A 279 6.07 10.60 25.75
C VAL A 279 7.06 11.45 24.95
#